data_AF-A0A6N9H7M6-F1
#
_entry.id   AF-A0A6N9H7M6-F1
#
_cell.length_a   1.000
_cell.length_b   1.000
_cell.length_c   1.000
_cell.angle_alpha   90.00
_cell.angle_beta   90.00
_cell.angle_gamma   90.00
#
_symmetry.space_group_name_H-M   'P 1'
#
loop_
_entity.id
_entity.type
_entity.pdbx_description
1 polymer ?
#
loop_
_entity_poly.entity_id
_entity_poly.type
_entity_poly.pdbx_seq_one_letter_code
_entity_poly.pdbx_strand_id
1 'polypeptide(L)'
;MDIPRRRSRRLHQPRRLRRLLTVPEAPLGPAIPPTPTAVGVVGIAGACAGPLGHGVRAAELRGARVSAAGPWARSWAVLSRTLCSGLLCSLLTILGILGATAGVARVQTGAGPAGAWVTPVPGFQVVKAFDKPAHNWEAGHRGIDVAALPGEPIRSPGPGTVHFAGKVAGVPSVSVEVGGHIVSYAAVDATVKRGAEVFPGTRLGTVASPSHCPSGCVHVGVWRAHAAKDYLNPAHFFAVDASILLPADRAPDEAPPAPAGDDGRSGAGAWGGHANGRIPAPALCPLATAPGQLLRCDGAHAFDRLSRAFAQRFGRPISVTDAYRDYATQVILKARKGRMAATPGRSNHGWGLAVDLGGGISSFGSAEHAWMRANAPRFGWIHPAWARQDGSLPEPWHWEFRRAG
;
A
#
# COMPACT_ATOMS: atom_id res chain seq x y z
N MET A 1 -64.51 -23.21 -56.60
CA MET A 1 -63.22 -22.55 -56.91
C MET A 1 -62.13 -23.25 -56.10
N ASP A 2 -61.03 -23.52 -56.80
CA ASP A 2 -59.95 -24.47 -56.51
C ASP A 2 -59.03 -24.18 -55.29
N ILE A 3 -58.64 -25.30 -54.65
CA ILE A 3 -57.30 -25.77 -54.15
C ILE A 3 -56.10 -24.83 -54.51
N PRO A 4 -54.98 -24.71 -53.72
CA PRO A 4 -54.45 -25.81 -52.92
C PRO A 4 -53.56 -25.59 -51.67
N ARG A 5 -53.49 -26.70 -50.91
CA ARG A 5 -52.40 -27.10 -49.99
C ARG A 5 -51.06 -27.20 -50.73
N ARG A 6 -49.95 -26.81 -50.09
CA ARG A 6 -48.60 -27.29 -50.46
C ARG A 6 -47.92 -28.03 -49.31
N ARG A 7 -47.36 -29.17 -49.69
CA ARG A 7 -46.78 -30.25 -48.86
C ARG A 7 -45.34 -29.96 -48.41
N SER A 8 -45.07 -30.42 -47.19
CA SER A 8 -43.86 -31.05 -46.65
C SER A 8 -42.54 -31.05 -47.45
N ARG A 9 -41.44 -30.70 -46.76
CA ARG A 9 -40.17 -31.45 -46.82
C ARG A 9 -39.51 -31.51 -45.43
N ARG A 10 -39.45 -32.72 -44.87
CA ARG A 10 -38.45 -33.08 -43.85
C ARG A 10 -37.09 -33.11 -44.54
N LEU A 11 -36.08 -32.50 -43.93
CA LEU A 11 -34.69 -32.78 -44.25
C LEU A 11 -33.97 -33.27 -43.00
N HIS A 12 -33.24 -34.36 -43.23
CA HIS A 12 -32.55 -35.21 -42.28
C HIS A 12 -31.50 -34.49 -41.43
N GLN A 13 -31.41 -34.87 -40.17
CA GLN A 13 -30.22 -34.72 -39.36
C GLN A 13 -29.09 -35.63 -39.89
N PRO A 14 -27.86 -35.13 -40.08
CA PRO A 14 -26.71 -36.00 -40.24
C PRO A 14 -26.23 -36.51 -38.87
N ARG A 15 -26.15 -37.83 -38.75
CA ARG A 15 -25.48 -38.58 -37.67
C ARG A 15 -24.01 -38.14 -37.60
N ARG A 16 -23.59 -37.50 -36.49
CA ARG A 16 -22.16 -37.34 -36.18
C ARG A 16 -21.64 -38.59 -35.48
N LEU A 17 -20.68 -39.23 -36.14
CA LEU A 17 -19.85 -40.32 -35.65
C LEU A 17 -19.18 -39.93 -34.33
N ARG A 18 -19.40 -40.72 -33.27
CA ARG A 18 -18.57 -40.73 -32.06
C ARG A 18 -17.20 -41.28 -32.44
N ARG A 19 -16.20 -40.40 -32.55
CA ARG A 19 -14.79 -40.80 -32.59
C ARG A 19 -14.33 -40.98 -31.15
N LEU A 20 -14.18 -42.24 -30.73
CA LEU A 20 -13.43 -42.61 -29.53
C LEU A 20 -11.99 -42.13 -29.73
N LEU A 21 -11.58 -41.10 -28.99
CA LEU A 21 -10.19 -40.74 -28.81
C LEU A 21 -9.76 -41.31 -27.45
N THR A 22 -9.06 -42.43 -27.53
CA THR A 22 -8.18 -42.95 -26.48
C THR A 22 -7.09 -41.90 -26.19
N VAL A 23 -7.04 -41.43 -24.95
CA VAL A 23 -5.95 -40.59 -24.44
C VAL A 23 -4.80 -41.52 -24.04
N PRO A 24 -3.57 -41.33 -24.54
CA PRO A 24 -2.42 -42.05 -24.00
C PRO A 24 -1.99 -41.42 -22.65
N GLU A 25 -1.88 -42.26 -21.62
CA GLU A 25 -1.24 -41.93 -20.35
C GLU A 25 0.22 -41.52 -20.56
N ALA A 26 0.61 -40.38 -20.01
CA ALA A 26 2.00 -39.95 -19.94
C ALA A 26 2.72 -40.65 -18.77
N PRO A 27 3.97 -41.10 -18.93
CA PRO A 27 4.71 -41.79 -17.88
C PRO A 27 5.08 -40.83 -16.73
N LEU A 28 4.86 -41.31 -15.50
CA LEU A 28 5.26 -40.66 -14.25
C LEU A 28 6.79 -40.55 -14.18
N GLY A 29 7.30 -39.32 -14.11
CA GLY A 29 8.70 -39.04 -13.80
C GLY A 29 9.05 -39.39 -12.34
N PRO A 30 10.34 -39.64 -12.04
CA PRO A 30 10.76 -40.10 -10.71
C PRO A 30 10.57 -39.04 -9.62
N ALA A 31 10.18 -39.51 -8.44
CA ALA A 31 9.92 -38.72 -7.25
C ALA A 31 11.17 -37.98 -6.73
N ILE A 32 11.02 -36.70 -6.42
CA ILE A 32 12.04 -35.87 -5.77
C ILE A 32 12.02 -36.16 -4.26
N PRO A 33 13.15 -36.49 -3.60
CA PRO A 33 13.19 -36.73 -2.16
C PRO A 33 13.05 -35.44 -1.34
N PRO A 34 12.52 -35.51 -0.10
CA PRO A 34 12.34 -34.34 0.76
C PRO A 34 13.69 -33.80 1.28
N THR A 35 13.78 -32.48 1.38
CA THR A 35 14.90 -31.75 2.01
C THR A 35 14.94 -31.98 3.53
N PRO A 36 16.13 -32.06 4.15
CA PRO A 36 16.24 -32.31 5.59
C PRO A 36 15.91 -31.08 6.43
N THR A 37 15.17 -31.35 7.50
CA THR A 37 14.78 -30.47 8.60
C THR A 37 16.01 -29.90 9.31
N ALA A 38 16.09 -28.57 9.45
CA ALA A 38 17.11 -27.94 10.29
C ALA A 38 16.68 -27.94 11.77
N VAL A 39 17.61 -28.44 12.57
CA VAL A 39 17.62 -28.70 14.01
C VAL A 39 17.33 -27.45 14.85
N GLY A 40 16.62 -27.66 15.96
CA GLY A 40 16.23 -26.64 16.93
C GLY A 40 17.40 -26.05 17.73
N VAL A 41 17.26 -24.78 18.10
CA VAL A 41 18.12 -24.12 19.09
C VAL A 41 17.47 -24.26 20.46
N VAL A 42 18.16 -25.01 21.32
CA VAL A 42 17.88 -25.13 22.76
C VAL A 42 18.25 -23.81 23.43
N GLY A 43 17.34 -23.29 24.25
CA GLY A 43 17.57 -22.12 25.08
C GLY A 43 18.48 -22.41 26.28
N ILE A 44 19.18 -21.39 26.74
CA ILE A 44 19.79 -21.37 28.08
C ILE A 44 19.39 -20.06 28.75
N ALA A 45 18.57 -20.19 29.79
CA ALA A 45 18.28 -19.12 30.75
C ALA A 45 19.42 -19.02 31.77
N GLY A 46 19.84 -17.81 32.09
CA GLY A 46 20.77 -17.52 33.18
C GLY A 46 20.31 -16.26 33.92
N ALA A 47 19.71 -16.46 35.10
CA ALA A 47 19.36 -15.42 36.06
C ALA A 47 20.52 -15.16 37.04
N CYS A 48 20.53 -13.97 37.66
CA CYS A 48 20.88 -13.64 39.07
C CYS A 48 21.25 -12.13 39.14
N ALA A 49 20.43 -11.27 39.75
CA ALA A 49 20.40 -10.88 41.18
C ALA A 49 21.52 -9.89 41.59
N GLY A 50 21.11 -8.74 42.16
CA GLY A 50 21.95 -7.58 42.56
C GLY A 50 22.84 -7.81 43.80
N PRO A 51 23.40 -6.75 44.43
CA PRO A 51 22.59 -5.91 45.34
C PRO A 51 22.98 -4.40 45.50
N LEU A 52 22.03 -3.66 46.11
CA LEU A 52 22.09 -2.59 47.15
C LEU A 52 23.50 -2.16 47.64
N GLY A 53 23.84 -0.91 48.04
CA GLY A 53 23.16 0.36 48.34
C GLY A 53 24.13 1.29 49.11
N HIS A 54 23.71 2.54 49.41
CA HIS A 54 24.37 3.57 50.27
C HIS A 54 25.62 4.25 49.67
N GLY A 55 25.82 5.57 49.55
CA GLY A 55 25.25 6.75 50.20
C GLY A 55 26.29 7.39 51.14
N VAL A 56 27.06 8.41 50.72
CA VAL A 56 27.67 9.49 51.57
C VAL A 56 28.13 10.66 50.66
N ARG A 57 27.96 11.90 51.16
CA ARG A 57 28.31 13.21 50.58
C ARG A 57 29.77 13.65 50.86
N ALA A 58 30.28 14.49 49.95
CA ALA A 58 31.13 15.69 50.08
C ALA A 58 32.41 15.70 50.93
N ALA A 59 33.52 16.14 50.31
CA ALA A 59 34.41 17.20 50.86
C ALA A 59 35.42 17.68 49.79
N GLU A 60 35.45 19.00 49.56
CA GLU A 60 36.59 19.75 49.02
C GLU A 60 37.80 19.60 49.95
N LEU A 61 39.03 19.50 49.40
CA LEU A 61 40.19 20.17 49.98
C LEU A 61 41.16 20.65 48.89
N ARG A 62 41.57 21.89 49.06
CA ARG A 62 42.45 22.70 48.20
C ARG A 62 43.91 22.43 48.54
N GLY A 63 44.75 22.54 47.51
CA GLY A 63 45.99 23.33 47.52
C GLY A 63 47.22 22.79 48.25
N ALA A 64 48.32 22.60 47.51
CA ALA A 64 49.63 23.19 47.83
C ALA A 64 50.60 23.02 46.65
N ARG A 65 51.32 24.10 46.33
CA ARG A 65 52.40 24.20 45.33
C ARG A 65 53.76 23.94 45.99
N VAL A 66 54.72 23.39 45.24
CA VAL A 66 56.18 23.62 45.36
C VAL A 66 56.76 23.38 43.95
N SER A 67 57.10 24.40 43.16
CA SER A 67 58.34 25.21 43.08
C SER A 67 59.57 24.52 42.45
N ALA A 68 59.89 25.03 41.24
CA ALA A 68 61.21 25.43 40.70
C ALA A 68 62.36 24.43 40.47
N ALA A 69 62.60 24.18 39.18
CA ALA A 69 63.84 24.38 38.40
C ALA A 69 65.22 23.91 38.91
N GLY A 70 65.91 23.13 38.07
CA GLY A 70 67.38 22.97 38.06
C GLY A 70 67.89 22.27 36.78
N PRO A 71 69.12 22.53 36.31
CA PRO A 71 69.42 22.75 34.89
C PRO A 71 70.35 21.72 34.22
N TRP A 72 70.23 21.60 32.89
CA TRP A 72 71.24 21.19 31.89
C TRP A 72 72.15 19.97 32.17
N ALA A 73 71.85 18.82 31.55
CA ALA A 73 72.84 17.88 30.96
C ALA A 73 72.10 16.84 30.10
N ARG A 74 71.99 17.03 28.78
CA ARG A 74 72.90 16.52 27.73
C ARG A 74 72.91 14.99 27.63
N SER A 75 72.19 14.50 26.62
CA SER A 75 72.42 13.28 25.82
C SER A 75 72.47 11.98 26.63
N TRP A 76 71.91 10.85 26.22
CA TRP A 76 72.42 9.98 25.17
C TRP A 76 71.18 9.37 24.50
N ALA A 77 70.94 9.80 23.28
CA ALA A 77 70.09 9.09 22.35
C ALA A 77 70.86 7.88 21.82
N VAL A 78 70.08 6.90 21.35
CA VAL A 78 70.41 5.77 20.46
C VAL A 78 70.36 4.41 21.15
N LEU A 79 69.52 3.55 20.56
CA LEU A 79 69.26 2.12 20.80
C LEU A 79 68.16 1.75 21.82
N SER A 80 66.91 2.06 21.49
CA SER A 80 65.77 1.13 21.71
C SER A 80 64.49 1.61 21.01
N ARG A 81 64.57 1.83 19.69
CA ARG A 81 63.43 2.28 18.87
C ARG A 81 62.84 1.22 17.93
N THR A 82 63.19 -0.04 18.08
CA THR A 82 62.86 -1.06 17.06
C THR A 82 62.00 -2.23 17.52
N LEU A 83 61.41 -2.20 18.72
CA LEU A 83 60.59 -3.33 19.20
C LEU A 83 59.22 -2.94 19.83
N CYS A 84 58.87 -1.66 19.93
CA CYS A 84 57.59 -1.23 20.54
C CYS A 84 56.59 -0.57 19.57
N SER A 85 56.90 -0.49 18.27
CA SER A 85 56.00 0.10 17.25
C SER A 85 55.27 -0.93 16.38
N GLY A 86 55.63 -2.22 16.45
CA GLY A 86 55.03 -3.28 15.63
C GLY A 86 53.70 -3.78 16.18
N LEU A 87 53.60 -4.04 17.49
CA LEU A 87 52.43 -4.67 18.11
C LEU A 87 51.24 -3.72 18.30
N LEU A 88 51.47 -2.40 18.39
CA LEU A 88 50.39 -1.42 18.53
C LEU A 88 49.73 -1.06 17.17
N CYS A 89 50.48 -1.16 16.06
CA CYS A 89 49.93 -0.96 14.71
C CYS A 89 49.16 -2.17 14.18
N SER A 90 49.48 -3.39 14.62
CA SER A 90 48.78 -4.60 14.19
C SER A 90 47.42 -4.81 14.90
N LEU A 91 47.24 -4.31 16.12
CA LEU A 91 45.94 -4.40 16.81
C LEU A 91 44.91 -3.38 16.30
N LEU A 92 45.37 -2.20 15.83
CA LEU A 92 44.51 -1.17 15.23
C LEU A 92 44.09 -1.50 13.79
N THR A 93 44.86 -2.33 13.07
CA THR A 93 44.45 -2.82 11.74
C THR A 93 43.43 -3.95 11.83
N ILE A 94 43.49 -4.82 12.85
CA ILE A 94 42.50 -5.89 13.02
C ILE A 94 41.13 -5.37 13.54
N LEU A 95 41.12 -4.32 14.38
CA LEU A 95 39.85 -3.67 14.79
C LEU A 95 39.24 -2.77 13.69
N GLY A 96 40.05 -2.25 12.77
CA GLY A 96 39.59 -1.49 11.60
C GLY A 96 38.98 -2.35 10.49
N ILE A 97 39.35 -3.64 10.41
CA ILE A 97 38.89 -4.56 9.35
C ILE A 97 37.61 -5.32 9.74
N LEU A 98 37.28 -5.46 11.03
CA LEU A 98 35.99 -6.05 11.46
C LEU A 98 34.86 -5.02 11.72
N GLY A 99 35.16 -3.72 11.75
CA GLY A 99 34.16 -2.66 11.99
C GLY A 99 33.42 -2.14 10.76
N ALA A 100 33.73 -2.65 9.55
CA ALA A 100 33.34 -2.02 8.28
C ALA A 100 32.25 -2.75 7.47
N THR A 101 31.54 -3.73 8.03
CA THR A 101 30.48 -4.46 7.28
C THR A 101 29.14 -4.60 8.00
N ALA A 102 28.86 -3.74 8.97
CA ALA A 102 27.47 -3.40 9.33
C ALA A 102 27.06 -2.11 8.61
N GLY A 103 27.24 -2.08 7.28
CA GLY A 103 26.49 -1.17 6.45
C GLY A 103 25.03 -1.54 6.60
N VAL A 104 24.31 -0.87 7.51
CA VAL A 104 22.85 -0.81 7.44
C VAL A 104 22.59 -0.22 6.06
N ALA A 105 22.25 -1.09 5.12
CA ALA A 105 21.76 -0.68 3.83
C ALA A 105 20.52 0.17 4.15
N ARG A 106 20.70 1.49 4.18
CA ARG A 106 19.58 2.41 4.11
C ARG A 106 18.93 2.05 2.79
N VAL A 107 17.79 1.37 2.86
CA VAL A 107 16.89 1.26 1.74
C VAL A 107 16.65 2.70 1.33
N GLN A 108 17.28 3.11 0.24
CA GLN A 108 16.89 4.34 -0.43
C GLN A 108 15.48 4.07 -0.91
N THR A 109 14.51 4.54 -0.14
CA THR A 109 13.14 4.67 -0.61
C THR A 109 13.21 5.71 -1.72
N GLY A 110 13.48 5.26 -2.94
CA GLY A 110 13.36 6.08 -4.14
C GLY A 110 12.00 6.75 -4.08
N ALA A 111 11.95 8.04 -4.45
CA ALA A 111 10.70 8.76 -4.59
C ALA A 111 9.77 7.92 -5.49
N GLY A 112 8.75 7.31 -4.89
CA GLY A 112 7.68 6.69 -5.67
C GLY A 112 7.12 7.77 -6.61
N PRO A 113 6.84 7.44 -7.88
CA PRO A 113 6.28 8.42 -8.80
C PRO A 113 5.01 9.05 -8.22
N ALA A 114 4.78 10.33 -8.54
CA ALA A 114 3.52 10.99 -8.26
C ALA A 114 2.36 10.16 -8.84
N GLY A 115 1.33 9.90 -8.02
CA GLY A 115 0.22 8.99 -8.35
C GLY A 115 0.31 7.60 -7.70
N ALA A 116 1.37 7.28 -6.95
CA ALA A 116 1.51 5.99 -6.26
C ALA A 116 1.04 5.96 -4.79
N TRP A 117 0.40 7.02 -4.29
CA TRP A 117 0.03 7.11 -2.87
C TRP A 117 -1.36 6.55 -2.60
N VAL A 118 -1.50 5.82 -1.50
CA VAL A 118 -2.83 5.42 -1.03
C VAL A 118 -3.59 6.60 -0.50
N THR A 119 -4.91 6.54 -0.65
CA THR A 119 -5.81 7.50 -0.04
C THR A 119 -5.74 7.41 1.50
N PRO A 120 -5.78 8.55 2.20
CA PRO A 120 -5.65 8.59 3.66
C PRO A 120 -6.89 8.07 4.40
N VAL A 121 -8.04 8.04 3.70
CA VAL A 121 -9.32 7.49 4.17
C VAL A 121 -9.96 6.62 3.09
N PRO A 122 -10.65 5.55 3.48
CA PRO A 122 -11.48 4.76 2.57
C PRO A 122 -12.65 5.57 2.00
N GLY A 123 -13.05 5.28 0.76
CA GLY A 123 -14.07 6.07 0.06
C GLY A 123 -13.68 7.54 -0.07
N PHE A 124 -12.44 7.79 -0.49
CA PHE A 124 -11.83 9.11 -0.65
C PHE A 124 -12.70 10.01 -1.51
N GLN A 125 -13.22 11.06 -0.90
CA GLN A 125 -14.12 12.01 -1.55
C GLN A 125 -13.64 13.41 -1.24
N VAL A 126 -13.20 14.12 -2.28
CA VAL A 126 -12.86 15.54 -2.18
C VAL A 126 -14.16 16.35 -2.09
N VAL A 127 -14.34 17.07 -0.98
CA VAL A 127 -15.48 17.97 -0.75
C VAL A 127 -15.13 19.43 -0.97
N LYS A 128 -13.84 19.77 -0.97
CA LYS A 128 -13.34 21.08 -1.40
C LYS A 128 -12.04 20.91 -2.18
N ALA A 129 -12.03 21.40 -3.42
CA ALA A 129 -10.89 21.27 -4.33
C ALA A 129 -9.75 22.25 -3.99
N PHE A 130 -8.55 21.93 -4.48
CA PHE A 130 -7.39 22.79 -4.40
C PHE A 130 -7.58 24.06 -5.23
N ASP A 131 -7.21 25.20 -4.67
CA ASP A 131 -7.35 26.52 -5.27
C ASP A 131 -6.14 27.36 -4.84
N LYS A 132 -5.06 27.33 -5.63
CA LYS A 132 -3.78 27.92 -5.24
C LYS A 132 -3.81 29.44 -5.43
N PRO A 133 -3.65 30.23 -4.36
CA PRO A 133 -3.44 31.67 -4.52
C PRO A 133 -2.06 31.99 -5.12
N ALA A 134 -1.92 33.18 -5.71
CA ALA A 134 -0.62 33.67 -6.20
C ALA A 134 0.39 33.80 -5.05
N HIS A 135 -0.08 34.24 -3.88
CA HIS A 135 0.72 34.27 -2.67
C HIS A 135 0.10 33.47 -1.53
N ASN A 136 0.97 32.87 -0.69
CA ASN A 136 0.56 32.01 0.42
C ASN A 136 -0.30 32.71 1.49
N TRP A 137 -0.35 34.04 1.53
CA TRP A 137 -1.16 34.83 2.47
C TRP A 137 -2.49 35.29 1.90
N GLU A 138 -2.77 35.06 0.61
CA GLU A 138 -4.01 35.49 -0.03
C GLU A 138 -5.15 34.48 0.19
N ALA A 139 -6.37 34.89 -0.18
CA ALA A 139 -7.54 34.02 -0.16
C ALA A 139 -7.35 32.85 -1.16
N GLY A 140 -7.73 31.65 -0.75
CA GLY A 140 -7.58 30.43 -1.55
C GLY A 140 -7.50 29.17 -0.68
N HIS A 141 -7.31 28.03 -1.33
CA HIS A 141 -7.27 26.71 -0.70
C HIS A 141 -5.98 25.95 -1.03
N ARG A 142 -5.03 25.97 -0.09
CA ARG A 142 -3.67 25.40 -0.17
C ARG A 142 -3.62 23.88 0.04
N GLY A 143 -4.72 23.20 -0.21
CA GLY A 143 -4.90 21.78 -0.04
C GLY A 143 -6.24 21.33 -0.60
N ILE A 144 -6.68 20.13 -0.24
CA ILE A 144 -8.02 19.64 -0.49
C ILE A 144 -8.69 19.31 0.84
N ASP A 145 -10.02 19.39 0.89
CA ASP A 145 -10.78 18.88 2.02
C ASP A 145 -11.38 17.55 1.62
N VAL A 146 -11.15 16.53 2.44
CA VAL A 146 -11.60 15.16 2.21
C VAL A 146 -12.65 14.81 3.25
N ALA A 147 -13.81 14.31 2.80
CA ALA A 147 -14.89 13.89 3.70
C ALA A 147 -14.39 12.80 4.66
N ALA A 148 -14.48 13.08 5.96
CA ALA A 148 -14.12 12.14 7.02
C ALA A 148 -14.85 12.51 8.32
N LEU A 149 -15.39 11.53 9.02
CA LEU A 149 -16.13 11.76 10.26
C LEU A 149 -15.17 11.92 11.46
N PRO A 150 -15.54 12.70 12.50
CA PRO A 150 -14.83 12.68 13.77
C PRO A 150 -14.57 11.25 14.28
N GLY A 151 -13.34 10.98 14.71
CA GLY A 151 -12.88 9.67 15.15
C GLY A 151 -12.44 8.70 14.02
N GLU A 152 -12.68 9.03 12.74
CA GLU A 152 -12.24 8.20 11.61
C GLU A 152 -10.70 8.15 11.55
N PRO A 153 -10.08 6.98 11.31
CA PRO A 153 -8.62 6.90 11.23
C PRO A 153 -8.07 7.56 9.98
N ILE A 154 -7.02 8.35 10.14
CA ILE A 154 -6.19 8.87 9.05
C ILE A 154 -4.94 8.02 8.90
N ARG A 155 -4.60 7.66 7.67
CA ARG A 155 -3.53 6.72 7.35
C ARG A 155 -2.43 7.33 6.49
N SER A 156 -1.22 6.80 6.64
CA SER A 156 -0.08 7.21 5.82
C SER A 156 -0.29 6.82 4.35
N PRO A 157 -0.01 7.74 3.39
CA PRO A 157 -0.15 7.49 1.96
C PRO A 157 0.91 6.55 1.38
N GLY A 158 2.03 6.42 2.07
CA GLY A 158 3.18 5.67 1.60
C GLY A 158 4.15 5.36 2.73
N PRO A 159 5.25 4.65 2.43
CA PRO A 159 6.35 4.52 3.36
C PRO A 159 7.00 5.88 3.60
N GLY A 160 7.38 6.16 4.84
CA GLY A 160 7.87 7.48 5.20
C GLY A 160 8.22 7.64 6.67
N THR A 161 8.47 8.89 7.06
CA THR A 161 8.76 9.26 8.45
C THR A 161 7.82 10.39 8.88
N VAL A 162 7.29 10.32 10.11
CA VAL A 162 6.47 11.40 10.67
C VAL A 162 7.30 12.66 10.81
N HIS A 163 6.97 13.68 10.03
CA HIS A 163 7.64 14.98 10.02
C HIS A 163 7.12 15.90 11.14
N PHE A 164 5.83 15.85 11.47
CA PHE A 164 5.25 16.63 12.57
C PHE A 164 4.05 15.89 13.19
N ALA A 165 3.87 16.03 14.50
CA ALA A 165 2.66 15.64 15.22
C ALA A 165 2.46 16.64 16.38
N GLY A 166 1.35 17.37 16.38
CA GLY A 166 1.09 18.42 17.37
C GLY A 166 0.01 19.40 16.93
N LYS A 167 0.00 20.62 17.49
CA LYS A 167 -0.95 21.67 17.10
C LYS A 167 -0.26 22.74 16.24
N VAL A 168 -0.93 23.21 15.19
CA VAL A 168 -0.53 24.36 14.37
C VAL A 168 -1.63 25.41 14.51
N ALA A 169 -1.30 26.59 15.05
CA ALA A 169 -2.29 27.64 15.35
C ALA A 169 -3.54 27.11 16.11
N GLY A 170 -3.33 26.20 17.05
CA GLY A 170 -4.40 25.56 17.84
C GLY A 170 -5.07 24.35 17.19
N VAL A 171 -4.89 24.12 15.88
CA VAL A 171 -5.48 23.00 15.15
C VAL A 171 -4.62 21.73 15.26
N PRO A 172 -5.15 20.60 15.75
CA PRO A 172 -4.40 19.34 15.79
C PRO A 172 -4.05 18.89 14.38
N SER A 173 -2.78 18.57 14.17
CA SER A 173 -2.21 18.32 12.85
C SER A 173 -1.09 17.28 12.90
N VAL A 174 -1.02 16.47 11.85
CA VAL A 174 0.07 15.50 11.63
C VAL A 174 0.59 15.65 10.21
N SER A 175 1.91 15.53 10.02
CA SER A 175 2.51 15.42 8.68
C SER A 175 3.56 14.34 8.61
N VAL A 176 3.66 13.74 7.44
CA VAL A 176 4.60 12.65 7.10
C VAL A 176 5.39 13.05 5.87
N GLU A 177 6.69 12.76 5.88
CA GLU A 177 7.51 12.80 4.68
C GLU A 177 7.38 11.45 3.95
N VAL A 178 6.89 11.49 2.71
CA VAL A 178 6.67 10.32 1.85
C VAL A 178 7.19 10.65 0.46
N GLY A 179 8.14 9.87 -0.04
CA GLY A 179 8.67 10.02 -1.41
C GLY A 179 9.16 11.45 -1.75
N GLY A 180 9.88 12.10 -0.82
CA GLY A 180 10.42 13.46 -1.01
C GLY A 180 9.42 14.61 -0.85
N HIS A 181 8.19 14.30 -0.43
CA HIS A 181 7.13 15.29 -0.20
C HIS A 181 6.65 15.23 1.25
N ILE A 182 6.26 16.36 1.81
CA ILE A 182 5.50 16.41 3.06
C ILE A 182 4.02 16.36 2.72
N VAL A 183 3.33 15.42 3.34
CA VAL A 183 1.86 15.32 3.34
C VAL A 183 1.37 15.69 4.72
N SER A 184 0.50 16.69 4.80
CA SER A 184 -0.07 17.19 6.04
C SER A 184 -1.56 16.94 6.12
N TYR A 185 -2.04 16.69 7.34
CA TYR A 185 -3.43 16.48 7.69
C TYR A 185 -3.76 17.39 8.86
N ALA A 186 -4.67 18.35 8.66
CA ALA A 186 -5.21 19.19 9.74
C ALA A 186 -6.58 18.65 10.19
N ALA A 187 -6.96 18.97 11.43
CA ALA A 187 -8.06 18.33 12.15
C ALA A 187 -7.82 16.83 12.38
N VAL A 188 -6.61 16.47 12.81
CA VAL A 188 -6.25 15.08 13.15
C VAL A 188 -5.52 15.01 14.48
N ASP A 189 -6.10 14.32 15.44
CA ASP A 189 -5.47 13.96 16.70
C ASP A 189 -4.48 12.81 16.46
N ALA A 190 -3.19 13.15 16.43
CA ALA A 190 -2.13 12.23 16.12
C ALA A 190 -1.93 11.17 17.23
N THR A 191 -1.84 9.91 16.84
CA THR A 191 -1.42 8.79 17.71
C THR A 191 0.05 8.44 17.55
N VAL A 192 0.70 8.97 16.50
CA VAL A 192 2.13 8.81 16.21
C VAL A 192 2.94 9.99 16.74
N LYS A 193 4.26 9.81 16.84
CA LYS A 193 5.22 10.85 17.24
C LYS A 193 6.15 11.19 16.08
N ARG A 194 6.67 12.43 16.06
CA ARG A 194 7.71 12.86 15.12
C ARG A 194 8.87 11.86 15.12
N GLY A 195 9.39 11.55 13.93
CA GLY A 195 10.50 10.60 13.73
C GLY A 195 10.07 9.14 13.64
N ALA A 196 8.80 8.80 13.89
CA ALA A 196 8.31 7.44 13.71
C ALA A 196 8.31 7.05 12.21
N GLU A 197 8.80 5.86 11.91
CA GLU A 197 8.65 5.25 10.59
C GLU A 197 7.20 4.80 10.39
N VAL A 198 6.69 4.99 9.17
CA VAL A 198 5.33 4.61 8.78
C VAL A 198 5.37 3.91 7.43
N PHE A 199 4.42 3.00 7.22
CA PHE A 199 4.19 2.28 5.97
C PHE A 199 2.83 2.68 5.38
N PRO A 200 2.55 2.41 4.09
CA PRO A 200 1.21 2.64 3.53
C PRO A 200 0.11 2.05 4.42
N GLY A 201 -0.94 2.83 4.70
CA GLY A 201 -2.05 2.38 5.55
C GLY A 201 -1.82 2.46 7.07
N THR A 202 -0.59 2.80 7.51
CA THR A 202 -0.28 3.00 8.94
C THR A 202 -1.15 4.11 9.51
N ARG A 203 -1.83 3.85 10.64
CA ARG A 203 -2.67 4.85 11.32
C ARG A 203 -1.79 5.97 11.89
N LEU A 204 -2.02 7.19 11.44
CA LEU A 204 -1.36 8.40 11.93
C LEU A 204 -2.12 9.02 13.12
N GLY A 205 -3.43 8.87 13.12
CA GLY A 205 -4.30 9.46 14.13
C GLY A 205 -5.78 9.26 13.79
N THR A 206 -6.62 10.05 14.43
CA THR A 206 -8.07 10.09 14.17
C THR A 206 -8.53 11.50 13.88
N VAL A 207 -9.55 11.66 13.04
CA VAL A 207 -10.14 12.98 12.76
C VAL A 207 -10.63 13.63 14.05
N ALA A 208 -10.17 14.85 14.30
CA ALA A 208 -10.51 15.63 15.48
C ALA A 208 -11.92 16.24 15.37
N SER A 209 -12.47 16.63 16.52
CA SER A 209 -13.71 17.41 16.62
C SER A 209 -13.48 18.67 17.45
N PRO A 210 -13.99 19.84 17.05
CA PRO A 210 -14.71 20.10 15.80
C PRO A 210 -13.78 20.11 14.58
N SER A 211 -14.32 19.78 13.40
CA SER A 211 -13.65 20.03 12.11
C SER A 211 -14.10 21.37 11.53
N HIS A 212 -13.36 21.93 10.56
CA HIS A 212 -13.79 23.16 9.88
C HIS A 212 -14.98 22.95 8.94
N CYS A 213 -15.30 21.70 8.58
CA CYS A 213 -16.51 21.33 7.86
C CYS A 213 -17.64 20.94 8.83
N PRO A 214 -18.90 21.38 8.62
CA PRO A 214 -20.03 21.01 9.47
C PRO A 214 -20.28 19.50 9.58
N SER A 215 -20.05 18.77 8.49
CA SER A 215 -20.25 17.31 8.40
C SER A 215 -19.00 16.48 8.73
N GLY A 216 -17.89 17.13 9.11
CA GLY A 216 -16.59 16.47 9.26
C GLY A 216 -15.77 16.44 7.95
N CYS A 217 -14.53 16.90 8.01
CA CYS A 217 -13.53 16.70 6.96
C CYS A 217 -12.11 16.81 7.52
N VAL A 218 -11.13 16.35 6.76
CA VAL A 218 -9.71 16.58 7.01
C VAL A 218 -9.15 17.43 5.87
N HIS A 219 -8.42 18.47 6.23
CA HIS A 219 -7.67 19.27 5.28
C HIS A 219 -6.34 18.57 4.97
N VAL A 220 -6.08 18.28 3.70
CA VAL A 220 -4.87 17.62 3.23
C VAL A 220 -4.04 18.60 2.41
N GLY A 221 -2.78 18.83 2.80
CA GLY A 221 -1.84 19.68 2.06
C GLY A 221 -0.58 18.92 1.67
N VAL A 222 0.02 19.24 0.52
CA VAL A 222 1.26 18.61 0.02
C VAL A 222 2.27 19.67 -0.43
N TRP A 223 3.54 19.49 -0.08
CA TRP A 223 4.67 20.28 -0.59
C TRP A 223 5.96 19.44 -0.63
N ARG A 224 7.02 19.94 -1.27
CA ARG A 224 8.33 19.26 -1.32
C ARG A 224 9.07 19.38 0.02
N ALA A 225 9.62 18.29 0.54
CA ALA A 225 10.23 18.26 1.87
C ALA A 225 11.54 19.05 2.00
N HIS A 226 12.32 19.09 0.92
CA HIS A 226 13.66 19.70 0.90
C HIS A 226 13.73 20.91 -0.02
N ALA A 227 12.64 21.69 -0.10
CA ALA A 227 12.56 22.90 -0.89
C ALA A 227 11.78 23.99 -0.16
N ALA A 228 11.82 25.22 -0.69
CA ALA A 228 10.93 26.28 -0.23
C ALA A 228 9.47 25.81 -0.29
N LYS A 229 8.70 26.12 0.75
CA LYS A 229 7.34 25.61 0.90
C LYS A 229 6.45 26.21 -0.19
N ASP A 230 6.13 25.37 -1.16
CA ASP A 230 5.18 25.66 -2.21
C ASP A 230 4.12 24.55 -2.27
N TYR A 231 2.86 24.92 -2.10
CA TYR A 231 1.78 23.94 -2.05
C TYR A 231 1.50 23.40 -3.47
N LEU A 232 1.39 22.08 -3.53
CA LEU A 232 1.03 21.31 -4.72
C LEU A 232 -0.39 20.79 -4.56
N ASN A 233 -1.10 20.58 -5.67
CA ASN A 233 -2.44 19.99 -5.65
C ASN A 233 -2.36 18.55 -5.11
N PRO A 234 -2.89 18.26 -3.91
CA PRO A 234 -2.82 16.92 -3.33
C PRO A 234 -3.57 15.87 -4.15
N ALA A 235 -4.61 16.29 -4.90
CA ALA A 235 -5.40 15.36 -5.70
C ALA A 235 -4.53 14.55 -6.69
N HIS A 236 -3.48 15.14 -7.27
CA HIS A 236 -2.59 14.45 -8.21
C HIS A 236 -1.71 13.36 -7.58
N PHE A 237 -1.61 13.33 -6.26
CA PHE A 237 -0.84 12.32 -5.55
C PHE A 237 -1.68 11.10 -5.19
N PHE A 238 -2.95 11.34 -4.85
CA PHE A 238 -3.94 10.32 -4.51
C PHE A 238 -4.74 9.81 -5.72
N ALA A 239 -4.72 10.57 -6.81
CA ALA A 239 -5.19 10.14 -8.12
C ALA A 239 -4.02 9.57 -8.91
N VAL A 240 -4.19 8.36 -9.44
CA VAL A 240 -3.27 7.80 -10.44
C VAL A 240 -3.45 8.53 -11.78
N ASP A 241 -2.82 9.68 -11.94
CA ASP A 241 -2.76 10.43 -13.22
C ASP A 241 -1.31 10.59 -13.73
N ALA A 242 -0.49 9.54 -13.60
CA ALA A 242 0.80 9.49 -14.29
C ALA A 242 0.68 8.65 -15.57
N SER A 243 0.58 9.35 -16.71
CA SER A 243 0.89 8.76 -18.01
C SER A 243 2.39 8.42 -18.06
N ILE A 244 2.73 7.14 -17.91
CA ILE A 244 4.07 6.62 -18.14
C ILE A 244 4.00 5.77 -19.41
N LEU A 245 4.68 6.22 -20.48
CA LEU A 245 4.83 5.41 -21.69
C LEU A 245 5.67 4.17 -21.38
N LEU A 246 5.15 2.99 -21.72
CA LEU A 246 5.91 1.75 -21.63
C LEU A 246 6.84 1.65 -22.85
N PRO A 247 8.12 1.26 -22.68
CA PRO A 247 8.93 0.70 -23.76
C PRO A 247 8.22 -0.53 -24.38
N ALA A 248 8.24 -0.63 -25.71
CA ALA A 248 7.48 -1.61 -26.49
C ALA A 248 7.89 -3.08 -26.27
N ASP A 249 9.00 -3.34 -25.57
CA ASP A 249 9.63 -4.64 -25.37
C ASP A 249 9.12 -5.41 -24.14
N ARG A 250 8.21 -4.83 -23.34
CA ARG A 250 7.66 -5.45 -22.11
C ARG A 250 6.18 -5.88 -22.20
N ALA A 251 5.63 -6.00 -23.41
CA ALA A 251 4.31 -6.58 -23.60
C ALA A 251 4.34 -8.09 -23.25
N PRO A 252 3.48 -8.60 -22.36
CA PRO A 252 3.33 -10.05 -22.19
C PRO A 252 2.81 -10.70 -23.48
N ASP A 253 3.28 -11.91 -23.74
CA ASP A 253 2.69 -12.82 -24.71
C ASP A 253 1.21 -13.04 -24.38
N GLU A 254 0.38 -12.82 -25.40
CA GLU A 254 -1.05 -13.13 -25.57
C GLU A 254 -1.93 -13.24 -24.30
N ALA A 255 -2.90 -12.32 -24.17
CA ALA A 255 -3.91 -12.40 -23.12
C ALA A 255 -4.67 -13.74 -23.19
N PRO A 256 -4.91 -14.42 -22.04
CA PRO A 256 -5.56 -15.72 -22.04
C PRO A 256 -6.89 -15.71 -22.81
N PRO A 257 -7.26 -16.82 -23.47
CA PRO A 257 -8.50 -16.91 -24.24
C PRO A 257 -9.71 -16.59 -23.37
N ALA A 258 -10.70 -15.90 -23.94
CA ALA A 258 -11.83 -15.45 -23.16
C ALA A 258 -12.70 -16.63 -22.68
N PRO A 259 -13.06 -16.70 -21.38
CA PRO A 259 -14.11 -17.59 -20.96
C PRO A 259 -15.43 -17.17 -21.63
N ALA A 260 -16.33 -18.13 -21.84
CA ALA A 260 -17.64 -17.89 -22.42
C ALA A 260 -18.52 -17.05 -21.46
N GLY A 261 -18.34 -15.72 -21.50
CA GLY A 261 -19.18 -14.74 -20.82
C GLY A 261 -18.97 -14.55 -19.32
N ASP A 262 -19.54 -13.45 -18.80
CA ASP A 262 -19.69 -13.18 -17.37
C ASP A 262 -21.14 -13.50 -16.94
N ASP A 263 -21.36 -14.65 -16.30
CA ASP A 263 -22.70 -15.00 -15.75
C ASP A 263 -23.20 -14.04 -14.65
N GLY A 264 -22.41 -13.01 -14.32
CA GLY A 264 -22.72 -11.96 -13.35
C GLY A 264 -22.72 -12.44 -11.90
N ARG A 265 -22.35 -13.70 -11.64
CA ARG A 265 -22.28 -14.24 -10.28
C ARG A 265 -20.97 -13.84 -9.63
N SER A 266 -21.11 -13.26 -8.44
CA SER A 266 -19.98 -13.00 -7.55
C SER A 266 -19.21 -14.28 -7.25
N GLY A 267 -17.88 -14.21 -7.30
CA GLY A 267 -17.01 -15.20 -6.66
C GLY A 267 -16.49 -14.76 -5.29
N ALA A 268 -16.91 -13.58 -4.80
CA ALA A 268 -16.50 -13.07 -3.50
C ALA A 268 -17.24 -13.81 -2.39
N GLY A 269 -16.49 -14.20 -1.35
CA GLY A 269 -17.05 -14.98 -0.25
C GLY A 269 -15.98 -15.33 0.77
N ALA A 270 -16.39 -16.08 1.81
CA ALA A 270 -15.50 -16.49 2.88
C ALA A 270 -14.34 -17.35 2.37
N TRP A 271 -13.14 -17.10 2.92
CA TRP A 271 -11.95 -17.90 2.66
C TRP A 271 -10.97 -17.79 3.84
N GLY A 272 -10.02 -18.74 3.91
CA GLY A 272 -8.92 -18.70 4.88
C GLY A 272 -9.34 -18.78 6.35
N GLY A 273 -10.58 -19.17 6.66
CA GLY A 273 -11.10 -19.22 8.03
C GLY A 273 -11.30 -17.84 8.69
N HIS A 274 -11.26 -16.77 7.90
CA HIS A 274 -11.41 -15.40 8.41
C HIS A 274 -12.88 -14.96 8.47
N ALA A 275 -13.14 -13.93 9.27
CA ALA A 275 -14.40 -13.18 9.23
C ALA A 275 -14.28 -11.98 8.27
N ASN A 276 -15.40 -11.58 7.68
CA ASN A 276 -15.45 -10.46 6.74
C ASN A 276 -14.93 -9.16 7.38
N GLY A 277 -13.97 -8.52 6.72
CA GLY A 277 -13.29 -7.31 7.20
C GLY A 277 -12.29 -7.57 8.34
N ARG A 278 -11.99 -8.83 8.66
CA ARG A 278 -11.06 -9.23 9.74
C ARG A 278 -9.99 -10.19 9.24
N ILE A 279 -9.52 -9.96 8.02
CA ILE A 279 -8.40 -10.65 7.39
C ILE A 279 -7.11 -9.92 7.80
N PRO A 280 -6.12 -10.60 8.38
CA PRO A 280 -4.86 -9.98 8.78
C PRO A 280 -4.04 -9.59 7.55
N ALA A 281 -3.32 -8.47 7.61
CA ALA A 281 -2.54 -7.96 6.47
C ALA A 281 -1.56 -8.98 5.86
N PRO A 282 -0.85 -9.84 6.64
CA PRO A 282 0.02 -10.87 6.07
C PRO A 282 -0.69 -11.95 5.22
N ALA A 283 -2.03 -12.07 5.32
CA ALA A 283 -2.81 -12.97 4.48
C ALA A 283 -3.26 -12.31 3.16
N LEU A 284 -3.01 -11.00 2.99
CA LEU A 284 -3.36 -10.22 1.81
C LEU A 284 -2.09 -9.86 1.03
N CYS A 285 -2.25 -9.59 -0.26
CA CYS A 285 -1.18 -9.11 -1.13
C CYS A 285 -1.46 -7.69 -1.61
N PRO A 286 -0.43 -6.85 -1.74
CA PRO A 286 -0.54 -5.54 -2.37
C PRO A 286 -0.76 -5.67 -3.88
N LEU A 287 -1.47 -4.69 -4.46
CA LEU A 287 -1.56 -4.52 -5.91
C LEU A 287 -0.32 -3.80 -6.43
N ALA A 288 0.37 -4.41 -7.39
CA ALA A 288 1.53 -3.79 -8.02
C ALA A 288 1.14 -2.59 -8.90
N THR A 289 -0.03 -2.66 -9.54
CA THR A 289 -0.55 -1.63 -10.45
C THR A 289 -1.41 -0.57 -9.76
N ALA A 290 -1.71 -0.74 -8.46
CA ALA A 290 -2.44 0.20 -7.62
C ALA A 290 -1.87 0.20 -6.19
N PRO A 291 -0.70 0.82 -5.97
CA PRO A 291 0.06 0.69 -4.73
C PRO A 291 -0.77 0.98 -3.47
N GLY A 292 -0.58 0.10 -2.48
CA GLY A 292 -1.19 0.13 -1.14
C GLY A 292 -2.70 -0.16 -1.08
N GLN A 293 -3.29 -0.57 -2.19
CA GLN A 293 -4.49 -1.40 -2.16
C GLN A 293 -4.09 -2.85 -1.86
N LEU A 294 -4.94 -3.56 -1.12
CA LEU A 294 -4.74 -4.95 -0.73
C LEU A 294 -5.90 -5.81 -1.25
N LEU A 295 -5.59 -7.03 -1.69
CA LEU A 295 -6.56 -8.06 -2.05
C LEU A 295 -6.06 -9.44 -1.59
N ARG A 296 -6.91 -10.46 -1.67
CA ARG A 296 -6.46 -11.86 -1.63
C ARG A 296 -5.43 -12.08 -2.75
N CYS A 297 -4.37 -12.83 -2.48
CA CYS A 297 -3.20 -12.87 -3.36
C CYS A 297 -3.47 -13.33 -4.80
N ASP A 298 -4.32 -14.33 -5.01
CA ASP A 298 -4.72 -14.74 -6.37
C ASP A 298 -5.52 -13.64 -7.10
N GLY A 299 -6.43 -12.97 -6.39
CA GLY A 299 -7.17 -11.81 -6.88
C GLY A 299 -6.24 -10.63 -7.20
N ALA A 300 -5.23 -10.37 -6.36
CA ALA A 300 -4.23 -9.34 -6.57
C ALA A 300 -3.44 -9.56 -7.87
N HIS A 301 -2.87 -10.75 -8.04
CA HIS A 301 -2.13 -11.10 -9.25
C HIS A 301 -3.00 -11.08 -10.51
N ALA A 302 -4.26 -11.52 -10.39
CA ALA A 302 -5.24 -11.45 -11.47
C ALA A 302 -5.55 -10.00 -11.85
N PHE A 303 -5.76 -9.13 -10.87
CA PHE A 303 -6.02 -7.71 -11.08
C PHE A 303 -4.83 -7.02 -11.75
N ASP A 304 -3.60 -7.30 -11.32
CA ASP A 304 -2.41 -6.72 -11.94
C ASP A 304 -2.19 -7.17 -13.39
N ARG A 305 -2.66 -8.36 -13.79
CA ARG A 305 -2.70 -8.76 -15.21
C ARG A 305 -3.76 -7.98 -15.98
N LEU A 306 -4.97 -7.84 -15.42
CA LEU A 306 -6.05 -7.06 -16.01
C LEU A 306 -5.67 -5.59 -16.20
N SER A 307 -5.10 -4.97 -15.16
CA SER A 307 -4.70 -3.56 -15.16
C SER A 307 -3.60 -3.27 -16.19
N ARG A 308 -2.66 -4.21 -16.38
CA ARG A 308 -1.66 -4.11 -17.46
C ARG A 308 -2.28 -4.21 -18.86
N ALA A 309 -3.23 -5.13 -19.08
CA ALA A 309 -3.95 -5.23 -20.35
C ALA A 309 -4.80 -3.98 -20.63
N PHE A 310 -5.42 -3.41 -19.59
CA PHE A 310 -6.14 -2.14 -19.69
C PHE A 310 -5.18 -1.00 -20.07
N ALA A 311 -4.00 -0.94 -19.45
CA ALA A 311 -2.98 0.06 -19.76
C ALA A 311 -2.47 -0.01 -21.19
N GLN A 312 -2.39 -1.20 -21.80
CA GLN A 312 -2.07 -1.34 -23.22
C GLN A 312 -3.11 -0.67 -24.12
N ARG A 313 -4.38 -0.68 -23.71
CA ARG A 313 -5.48 -0.09 -24.50
C ARG A 313 -5.65 1.41 -24.27
N PHE A 314 -5.45 1.88 -23.04
CA PHE A 314 -5.80 3.25 -22.62
C PHE A 314 -4.62 4.09 -22.13
N GLY A 315 -3.39 3.56 -22.18
CA GLY A 315 -2.15 4.27 -21.84
C GLY A 315 -1.90 4.48 -20.34
N ARG A 316 -2.74 3.95 -19.46
CA ARG A 316 -2.62 4.07 -17.99
C ARG A 316 -3.18 2.83 -17.28
N PRO A 317 -2.67 2.45 -16.10
CA PRO A 317 -3.26 1.38 -15.30
C PRO A 317 -4.69 1.74 -14.86
N ILE A 318 -5.41 0.72 -14.40
CA ILE A 318 -6.74 0.89 -13.81
C ILE A 318 -6.61 1.70 -12.51
N SER A 319 -7.41 2.75 -12.39
CA SER A 319 -7.55 3.52 -11.16
C SER A 319 -8.40 2.76 -10.15
N VAL A 320 -7.85 2.49 -8.96
CA VAL A 320 -8.54 1.80 -7.85
C VAL A 320 -8.80 2.78 -6.73
N THR A 321 -10.07 3.01 -6.42
CA THR A 321 -10.48 3.92 -5.36
C THR A 321 -10.70 3.21 -4.01
N ASP A 322 -11.08 1.94 -4.04
CA ASP A 322 -11.20 1.09 -2.84
C ASP A 322 -10.95 -0.39 -3.18
N ALA A 323 -10.41 -1.16 -2.23
CA ALA A 323 -10.14 -2.59 -2.36
C ALA A 323 -10.50 -3.32 -1.05
N TYR A 324 -9.57 -4.01 -0.39
CA TYR A 324 -9.85 -4.62 0.92
C TYR A 324 -10.30 -3.60 1.96
N ARG A 325 -11.46 -3.87 2.58
CA ARG A 325 -12.10 -2.97 3.55
C ARG A 325 -12.28 -3.66 4.90
N ASP A 326 -11.46 -3.26 5.87
CA ASP A 326 -11.52 -3.79 7.23
C ASP A 326 -12.89 -3.49 7.91
N TYR A 327 -13.23 -4.26 8.95
CA TYR A 327 -14.53 -4.20 9.60
C TYR A 327 -14.82 -2.82 10.21
N ALA A 328 -13.81 -2.21 10.82
CA ALA A 328 -13.93 -0.87 11.40
C ALA A 328 -14.27 0.16 10.32
N THR A 329 -13.62 0.08 9.16
CA THR A 329 -13.90 0.90 7.99
C THR A 329 -15.33 0.69 7.49
N GLN A 330 -15.82 -0.55 7.46
CA GLN A 330 -17.21 -0.81 7.07
C GLN A 330 -18.22 -0.12 8.00
N VAL A 331 -17.97 -0.13 9.32
CA VAL A 331 -18.81 0.59 10.30
C VAL A 331 -18.83 2.10 10.00
N ILE A 332 -17.68 2.69 9.73
CA ILE A 332 -17.55 4.12 9.41
C ILE A 332 -18.27 4.47 8.11
N LEU A 333 -18.05 3.69 7.05
CA LEU A 333 -18.72 3.92 5.77
C LEU A 333 -20.23 3.72 5.87
N LYS A 334 -20.70 2.79 6.71
CA LYS A 334 -22.13 2.62 6.98
C LYS A 334 -22.73 3.86 7.64
N ALA A 335 -22.04 4.45 8.60
CA ALA A 335 -22.45 5.70 9.21
C ALA A 335 -22.45 6.87 8.20
N ARG A 336 -21.42 6.97 7.34
CA ARG A 336 -21.29 8.05 6.33
C ARG A 336 -22.31 7.96 5.20
N LYS A 337 -22.52 6.75 4.66
CA LYS A 337 -23.23 6.53 3.39
C LYS A 337 -24.61 5.88 3.58
N GLY A 338 -24.97 5.48 4.79
CA GLY A 338 -26.27 4.91 5.11
C GLY A 338 -26.61 3.71 4.24
N ARG A 339 -27.68 3.80 3.46
CA ARG A 339 -28.13 2.70 2.57
C ARG A 339 -27.17 2.39 1.42
N MET A 340 -26.29 3.33 1.05
CA MET A 340 -25.31 3.14 -0.03
C MET A 340 -24.06 2.36 0.42
N ALA A 341 -23.97 1.99 1.70
CA ALA A 341 -22.93 1.11 2.19
C ALA A 341 -23.53 -0.21 2.70
N ALA A 342 -22.86 -1.32 2.38
CA ALA A 342 -23.21 -2.62 2.91
C ALA A 342 -23.19 -2.60 4.44
N THR A 343 -24.07 -3.40 5.06
CA THR A 343 -24.00 -3.64 6.51
C THR A 343 -22.62 -4.20 6.87
N PRO A 344 -21.96 -3.69 7.93
CA PRO A 344 -20.65 -4.17 8.34
C PRO A 344 -20.60 -5.69 8.52
N GLY A 345 -19.52 -6.30 8.03
CA GLY A 345 -19.35 -7.76 7.98
C GLY A 345 -20.02 -8.43 6.78
N ARG A 346 -20.62 -7.69 5.85
CA ARG A 346 -21.28 -8.24 4.65
C ARG A 346 -20.73 -7.72 3.33
N SER A 347 -19.78 -6.79 3.36
CA SER A 347 -19.24 -6.19 2.13
C SER A 347 -18.29 -7.15 1.42
N ASN A 348 -18.40 -7.32 0.11
CA ASN A 348 -17.45 -8.13 -0.68
C ASN A 348 -16.00 -7.59 -0.61
N HIS A 349 -15.84 -6.28 -0.38
CA HIS A 349 -14.54 -5.68 -0.05
C HIS A 349 -13.91 -6.26 1.22
N GLY A 350 -14.73 -6.65 2.21
CA GLY A 350 -14.26 -7.27 3.44
C GLY A 350 -13.68 -8.68 3.25
N TRP A 351 -13.87 -9.28 2.07
CA TRP A 351 -13.21 -10.51 1.70
C TRP A 351 -11.90 -10.27 0.92
N GLY A 352 -11.55 -9.02 0.58
CA GLY A 352 -10.38 -8.74 -0.27
C GLY A 352 -10.55 -9.30 -1.69
N LEU A 353 -11.81 -9.34 -2.17
CA LEU A 353 -12.22 -9.91 -3.45
C LEU A 353 -13.07 -8.93 -4.26
N ALA A 354 -13.07 -7.64 -3.89
CA ALA A 354 -13.78 -6.61 -4.63
C ALA A 354 -12.91 -5.35 -4.73
N VAL A 355 -13.13 -4.59 -5.78
CA VAL A 355 -12.50 -3.31 -6.05
C VAL A 355 -13.55 -2.31 -6.54
N ASP A 356 -13.41 -1.07 -6.10
CA ASP A 356 -14.10 0.08 -6.68
C ASP A 356 -13.10 0.80 -7.58
N LEU A 357 -13.49 1.06 -8.83
CA LEU A 357 -12.63 1.57 -9.89
C LEU A 357 -13.03 2.99 -10.29
N GLY A 358 -12.03 3.83 -10.60
CA GLY A 358 -12.23 5.22 -11.03
C GLY A 358 -12.07 5.45 -12.54
N GLY A 359 -12.04 6.73 -12.93
CA GLY A 359 -11.87 7.16 -14.32
C GLY A 359 -13.06 6.77 -15.20
N GLY A 360 -12.84 6.54 -16.49
CA GLY A 360 -13.92 6.14 -17.41
C GLY A 360 -14.67 4.87 -16.97
N ILE A 361 -14.04 3.96 -16.23
CA ILE A 361 -14.67 2.71 -15.78
C ILE A 361 -15.88 2.97 -14.86
N SER A 362 -15.84 4.06 -14.07
CA SER A 362 -16.93 4.43 -13.15
C SER A 362 -18.13 5.10 -13.84
N SER A 363 -18.19 5.07 -15.18
CA SER A 363 -19.25 5.68 -15.97
C SER A 363 -19.82 4.68 -16.96
N PHE A 364 -21.12 4.37 -16.85
CA PHE A 364 -21.79 3.53 -17.85
C PHE A 364 -21.67 4.13 -19.26
N GLY A 365 -21.49 3.26 -20.25
CA GLY A 365 -21.39 3.65 -21.66
C GLY A 365 -20.04 4.23 -22.10
N SER A 366 -19.10 4.45 -21.18
CA SER A 366 -17.74 4.86 -21.56
C SER A 366 -16.99 3.74 -22.31
N ALA A 367 -15.98 4.12 -23.07
CA ALA A 367 -15.12 3.16 -23.76
C ALA A 367 -14.38 2.24 -22.77
N GLU A 368 -13.91 2.79 -21.64
CA GLU A 368 -13.24 2.05 -20.58
C GLU A 368 -14.17 1.03 -19.91
N HIS A 369 -15.41 1.43 -19.58
CA HIS A 369 -16.37 0.53 -18.95
C HIS A 369 -16.78 -0.59 -19.90
N ALA A 370 -17.04 -0.28 -21.18
CA ALA A 370 -17.35 -1.27 -22.20
C ALA A 370 -16.18 -2.26 -22.41
N TRP A 371 -14.94 -1.76 -22.44
CA TRP A 371 -13.76 -2.61 -22.53
C TRP A 371 -13.62 -3.52 -21.32
N MET A 372 -13.84 -3.01 -20.10
CA MET A 372 -13.80 -3.82 -18.89
C MET A 372 -14.85 -4.93 -18.93
N ARG A 373 -16.09 -4.63 -19.36
CA ARG A 373 -17.16 -5.63 -19.49
C ARG A 373 -16.78 -6.77 -20.43
N ALA A 374 -16.09 -6.47 -21.53
CA ALA A 374 -15.68 -7.46 -22.51
C ALA A 374 -14.42 -8.26 -22.09
N ASN A 375 -13.52 -7.68 -21.29
CA ASN A 375 -12.17 -8.23 -21.08
C ASN A 375 -11.86 -8.65 -19.65
N ALA A 376 -12.43 -8.02 -18.63
CA ALA A 376 -12.19 -8.37 -17.23
C ALA A 376 -12.44 -9.86 -16.91
N PRO A 377 -13.46 -10.53 -17.50
CA PRO A 377 -13.72 -11.95 -17.21
C PRO A 377 -12.56 -12.88 -17.59
N ARG A 378 -11.76 -12.50 -18.59
CA ARG A 378 -10.55 -13.23 -19.03
C ARG A 378 -9.49 -13.31 -17.92
N PHE A 379 -9.56 -12.39 -16.97
CA PHE A 379 -8.65 -12.30 -15.83
C PHE A 379 -9.33 -12.73 -14.52
N GLY A 380 -10.54 -13.28 -14.57
CA GLY A 380 -11.28 -13.67 -13.36
C GLY A 380 -11.94 -12.48 -12.63
N TRP A 381 -12.15 -11.35 -13.30
CA TRP A 381 -12.86 -10.20 -12.73
C TRP A 381 -14.20 -10.03 -13.44
N ILE A 382 -15.26 -9.79 -12.68
CA ILE A 382 -16.62 -9.68 -13.22
C ILE A 382 -17.28 -8.38 -12.75
N HIS A 383 -18.21 -7.88 -13.58
CA HIS A 383 -19.16 -6.84 -13.17
C HIS A 383 -20.44 -7.53 -12.69
N PRO A 384 -20.69 -7.60 -11.37
CA PRO A 384 -21.75 -8.44 -10.85
C PRO A 384 -23.12 -7.96 -11.32
N ALA A 385 -24.05 -8.90 -11.53
CA ALA A 385 -25.34 -8.60 -12.18
C ALA A 385 -26.13 -7.49 -11.45
N TRP A 386 -26.06 -7.46 -10.12
CA TRP A 386 -26.72 -6.44 -9.30
C TRP A 386 -26.16 -5.02 -9.52
N ALA A 387 -24.89 -4.90 -9.92
CA ALA A 387 -24.18 -3.63 -10.13
C ALA A 387 -24.30 -3.11 -11.57
N ARG A 388 -24.90 -3.88 -12.47
CA ARG A 388 -25.12 -3.48 -13.87
C ARG A 388 -26.13 -2.35 -13.98
N GLN A 389 -26.19 -1.72 -15.14
CA GLN A 389 -27.04 -0.56 -15.39
C GLN A 389 -28.53 -0.85 -15.13
N ASP A 390 -28.96 -2.09 -15.39
CA ASP A 390 -30.29 -2.65 -15.16
C ASP A 390 -30.39 -3.44 -13.84
N GLY A 391 -29.34 -3.42 -13.02
CA GLY A 391 -29.25 -4.14 -11.75
C GLY A 391 -30.00 -3.45 -10.61
N SER A 392 -30.10 -4.14 -9.47
CA SER A 392 -30.80 -3.65 -8.28
C SER A 392 -30.13 -2.46 -7.60
N LEU A 393 -28.81 -2.28 -7.81
CA LEU A 393 -28.05 -1.15 -7.32
C LEU A 393 -26.94 -0.83 -8.34
N PRO A 394 -27.23 0.00 -9.36
CA PRO A 394 -26.28 0.26 -10.43
C PRO A 394 -25.00 0.93 -9.91
N GLU A 395 -23.87 0.21 -10.06
CA GLU A 395 -22.55 0.63 -9.60
C GLU A 395 -21.51 0.30 -10.70
N PRO A 396 -21.29 1.20 -11.67
CA PRO A 396 -20.36 0.96 -12.79
C PRO A 396 -18.90 0.80 -12.32
N TRP A 397 -18.58 1.35 -11.14
CA TRP A 397 -17.27 1.28 -10.52
C TRP A 397 -16.99 -0.04 -9.80
N HIS A 398 -18.00 -0.85 -9.45
CA HIS A 398 -17.82 -1.99 -8.55
C HIS A 398 -17.51 -3.29 -9.31
N TRP A 399 -16.38 -3.92 -9.02
CA TRP A 399 -15.94 -5.16 -9.68
C TRP A 399 -15.52 -6.20 -8.66
N GLU A 400 -15.76 -7.46 -8.98
CA GLU A 400 -15.53 -8.57 -8.04
C GLU A 400 -14.65 -9.64 -8.66
N PHE A 401 -13.74 -10.20 -7.85
CA PHE A 401 -12.91 -11.32 -8.24
C PHE A 401 -13.70 -12.61 -8.14
N ARG A 402 -13.66 -13.37 -9.22
CA ARG A 402 -14.16 -14.73 -9.32
C ARG A 402 -13.04 -15.61 -9.85
N ARG A 403 -12.52 -16.47 -8.98
CA ARG A 403 -11.55 -17.48 -9.37
C ARG A 403 -12.14 -18.28 -10.54
N ALA A 404 -11.38 -18.42 -11.64
CA ALA A 404 -11.76 -19.33 -12.71
C ALA A 404 -11.86 -20.74 -12.12
N GLY A 405 -13.00 -21.40 -12.37
CA GLY A 405 -13.29 -22.75 -11.90
C GLY A 405 -12.37 -23.80 -12.50
#